data_AF-A0A8T4S3V4-F1
#
_entry.id   AF-A0A8T4S3V4-F1
#
_cell.length_a   1.000
_cell.length_b   1.000
_cell.length_c   1.000
_cell.angle_alpha   90.00
_cell.angle_beta   90.00
_cell.angle_gamma   90.00
#
_symmetry.space_group_name_H-M   'P 1'
#
loop_
_entity.id
_entity.type
_entity.pdbx_description
1 polymer ?
#
loop_
_entity_poly.entity_id
_entity_poly.type
_entity_poly.pdbx_seq_one_letter_code
_entity_poly.pdbx_strand_id
1 'polypeptide(L)'
;MTIPSVKYVGITMDDVIKYDLKKHLIKLDEKDLARIKQVSQYDWFKNNKEWQKQFKMMKEFNGKVEIQALSAKGISFISENYLPNKIKNKEFLD
;
A
#
# COMPACT_ATOMS: atom_id res chain seq x y z
N MET A 1 9.80 -19.18 -12.46
CA MET A 1 9.15 -18.34 -13.49
C MET A 1 8.69 -17.05 -12.81
N THR A 2 9.10 -15.88 -13.30
CA THR A 2 8.68 -14.56 -12.78
C THR A 2 7.88 -13.83 -13.87
N ILE A 3 6.99 -12.92 -13.49
CA ILE A 3 6.22 -12.08 -14.43
C ILE A 3 6.58 -10.61 -14.12
N PRO A 4 7.61 -10.04 -14.77
CA PRO A 4 8.09 -8.69 -14.47
C PRO A 4 7.09 -7.56 -14.79
N SER A 5 6.04 -7.86 -15.55
CA SER A 5 4.99 -6.90 -15.92
C SER A 5 3.84 -6.80 -14.91
N VAL A 6 3.90 -7.58 -13.82
CA VAL A 6 2.91 -7.49 -12.73
C VAL A 6 2.95 -6.10 -12.12
N LYS A 7 1.77 -5.60 -11.73
CA LYS A 7 1.64 -4.34 -11.02
C LYS A 7 0.91 -4.56 -9.71
N TYR A 8 1.36 -3.89 -8.66
CA TYR A 8 0.69 -3.83 -7.38
C TYR A 8 -0.37 -2.74 -7.38
N VAL A 9 -1.65 -3.17 -7.34
CA VAL A 9 -2.80 -2.26 -7.35
C VAL A 9 -2.98 -1.56 -6.00
N GLY A 10 -2.56 -2.20 -4.91
CA GLY A 10 -2.71 -1.68 -3.55
C GLY A 10 -3.06 -2.80 -2.57
N ILE A 11 -3.32 -2.47 -1.30
CA ILE A 11 -3.45 -1.12 -0.72
C ILE A 11 -2.07 -0.46 -0.55
N THR A 12 -1.96 0.79 -0.99
CA THR A 12 -0.78 1.65 -0.82
C THR A 12 -0.97 2.63 0.34
N MET A 13 0.09 3.27 0.81
CA MET A 13 -0.02 4.31 1.84
C MET A 13 -0.69 5.58 1.30
N ASP A 14 -0.61 5.84 0.00
CA ASP A 14 -1.40 6.89 -0.65
C ASP A 14 -2.91 6.58 -0.57
N ASP A 15 -3.31 5.30 -0.70
CA ASP A 15 -4.71 4.88 -0.55
C ASP A 15 -5.22 5.10 0.88
N VAL A 16 -4.37 4.90 1.89
CA VAL A 16 -4.71 5.18 3.30
C VAL A 16 -5.12 6.64 3.49
N ILE A 17 -4.45 7.57 2.81
CA ILE A 17 -4.80 9.00 2.86
C ILE A 17 -6.04 9.26 2.02
N LYS A 18 -6.06 8.80 0.76
CA LYS A 18 -7.13 9.06 -0.21
C LYS A 18 -8.49 8.58 0.26
N TYR A 19 -8.53 7.45 0.95
CA TYR A 19 -9.75 6.84 1.46
C TYR A 19 -9.94 7.06 2.97
N ASP A 20 -9.22 7.99 3.61
CA ASP A 20 -9.37 8.30 5.04
C ASP A 20 -9.33 7.06 5.95
N LEU A 21 -8.39 6.15 5.70
CA LEU A 21 -8.24 4.89 6.44
C LEU A 21 -7.35 5.05 7.68
N LYS A 22 -6.97 6.29 8.05
CA LYS A 22 -6.08 6.57 9.19
C LYS A 22 -6.62 6.02 10.52
N LYS A 23 -7.94 5.98 10.68
CA LYS A 23 -8.63 5.41 11.86
C LYS A 23 -8.46 3.89 11.98
N HIS A 24 -8.10 3.21 10.89
CA HIS A 24 -7.90 1.77 10.82
C HIS A 24 -6.42 1.37 10.80
N LEU A 25 -5.51 2.31 11.13
CA LEU A 25 -4.08 2.02 11.21
C LEU A 25 -3.79 1.08 12.38
N ILE A 26 -3.16 -0.04 12.05
CA ILE A 26 -2.57 -0.97 13.00
C ILE A 26 -1.12 -0.55 13.17
N LYS A 27 -0.71 -0.27 14.42
CA LYS A 27 0.65 0.16 14.73
C LYS A 27 1.66 -0.89 14.27
N LEU A 28 2.76 -0.45 13.65
CA LEU A 28 3.85 -1.34 13.27
C LEU A 28 4.58 -1.86 14.52
N ASP A 29 4.94 -3.13 14.49
CA ASP A 29 5.84 -3.72 15.48
C ASP A 29 7.31 -3.65 15.03
N GLU A 30 8.23 -4.08 15.89
CA GLU A 30 9.66 -4.06 15.58
C GLU A 30 10.02 -4.96 14.39
N LYS A 31 9.29 -6.07 14.20
CA LYS A 31 9.51 -7.00 13.10
C LYS A 31 9.09 -6.37 11.77
N ASP A 32 7.97 -5.65 11.76
CA ASP A 32 7.51 -4.88 10.62
C ASP A 32 8.55 -3.84 10.22
N LEU A 33 9.07 -3.06 11.18
CA LEU A 33 10.07 -2.02 10.92
C LEU A 33 11.38 -2.61 10.38
N ALA A 34 11.85 -3.72 10.96
CA ALA A 34 13.02 -4.44 10.46
C ALA A 34 12.79 -4.96 9.03
N ARG A 35 11.60 -5.50 8.75
CA ARG A 35 11.24 -6.00 7.42
C ARG A 35 11.18 -4.88 6.39
N ILE A 36 10.56 -3.74 6.71
CA ILE A 36 10.52 -2.58 5.81
C ILE A 36 11.94 -2.11 5.48
N LYS A 37 12.84 -2.02 6.47
CA LYS A 37 14.24 -1.63 6.25
C LYS A 37 14.98 -2.61 5.34
N GLN A 38 14.74 -3.92 5.51
CA GLN A 38 15.35 -4.94 4.67
C GLN A 38 14.82 -4.89 3.23
N VAL A 39 13.49 -4.88 3.07
CA VAL A 39 12.83 -4.90 1.76
C VAL A 39 13.15 -3.64 0.95
N SER A 40 13.26 -2.48 1.61
CA SER A 40 13.63 -1.24 0.93
C SER A 40 15.04 -1.27 0.31
N GLN A 41 15.90 -2.22 0.70
CA GLN A 41 17.25 -2.37 0.17
C GLN A 41 17.38 -3.41 -0.95
N TYR A 42 16.32 -4.17 -1.24
CA TYR A 42 16.33 -5.16 -2.32
C TYR A 42 16.54 -4.51 -3.68
N ASP A 43 17.24 -5.19 -4.60
CA ASP A 43 17.63 -4.63 -5.89
C ASP A 43 16.46 -4.10 -6.72
N TRP A 44 15.30 -4.78 -6.62
CA TRP A 44 14.07 -4.39 -7.31
C TRP A 44 13.29 -3.25 -6.65
N PHE A 45 13.64 -2.86 -5.41
CA PHE A 45 13.00 -1.74 -4.70
C PHE A 45 13.93 -0.56 -4.40
N LYS A 46 15.23 -0.79 -4.24
CA LYS A 46 16.20 0.23 -3.78
C LYS A 46 16.23 1.47 -4.67
N ASN A 47 16.06 1.29 -5.98
CA ASN A 47 16.11 2.36 -6.97
C ASN A 47 14.70 2.82 -7.42
N ASN A 48 13.63 2.16 -6.98
CA ASN A 48 12.27 2.54 -7.33
C ASN A 48 11.75 3.61 -6.36
N LYS A 49 11.63 4.85 -6.85
CA LYS A 49 11.22 6.01 -6.04
C LYS A 49 9.82 5.87 -5.43
N GLU A 50 8.88 5.29 -6.17
CA GLU A 50 7.50 5.14 -5.69
C GLU A 50 7.44 4.14 -4.53
N TRP A 51 8.16 3.02 -4.62
CA TRP A 51 8.27 2.07 -3.50
C TRP A 51 9.00 2.67 -2.29
N GLN A 52 10.10 3.39 -2.51
CA GLN A 52 10.81 4.06 -1.41
C GLN A 52 9.91 5.08 -0.70
N LYS A 53 9.06 5.81 -1.45
CA LYS A 53 8.04 6.69 -0.89
C LYS A 53 7.05 5.90 -0.03
N GLN A 54 6.53 4.77 -0.49
CA GLN A 54 5.62 3.94 0.32
C GLN A 54 6.25 3.49 1.63
N PHE A 55 7.48 2.96 1.59
CA PHE A 55 8.18 2.50 2.79
C PHE A 55 8.46 3.64 3.77
N LYS A 56 8.77 4.84 3.27
CA LYS A 56 8.90 6.03 4.10
C LYS A 56 7.58 6.41 4.77
N MET A 57 6.48 6.43 4.01
CA MET A 57 5.15 6.72 4.54
C MET A 57 4.69 5.70 5.59
N MET A 58 4.99 4.41 5.40
CA MET A 58 4.71 3.38 6.42
C MET A 58 5.40 3.69 7.75
N LYS A 59 6.67 4.13 7.71
CA LYS A 59 7.42 4.51 8.91
C LYS A 59 6.91 5.80 9.54
N GLU A 60 6.58 6.80 8.73
CA GLU A 60 6.06 8.09 9.20
C GLU A 60 4.68 7.96 9.86
N PHE A 61 3.78 7.18 9.26
CA PHE A 61 2.48 6.88 9.86
C PHE A 61 2.58 5.87 11.00
N ASN A 62 3.71 5.18 11.11
CA ASN A 62 3.94 4.11 12.07
C ASN A 62 2.80 3.08 12.07
N GLY A 63 2.24 2.78 10.90
CA GLY A 63 1.09 1.90 10.79
C GLY A 63 0.95 1.19 9.45
N LYS A 64 0.22 0.08 9.49
CA LYS A 64 -0.26 -0.71 8.35
C LYS A 64 -1.78 -0.76 8.37
N VAL A 65 -2.38 -1.15 7.25
CA VAL A 65 -3.83 -1.29 7.12
C VAL A 65 -4.16 -2.64 6.50
N GLU A 66 -5.28 -3.22 6.90
CA GLU A 66 -5.83 -4.41 6.26
C GLU A 66 -6.83 -4.05 5.17
N ILE A 67 -7.00 -4.94 4.19
CA ILE A 67 -7.96 -4.72 3.10
C ILE A 67 -9.39 -4.55 3.58
N GLN A 68 -9.74 -5.18 4.70
CA GLN A 68 -11.06 -5.06 5.32
C GLN A 68 -11.38 -3.64 5.81
N ALA A 69 -10.37 -2.78 6.01
CA ALA A 69 -10.61 -1.37 6.33
C ALA A 69 -11.38 -0.64 5.24
N LEU A 70 -11.25 -1.05 3.97
CA LEU A 70 -12.04 -0.49 2.87
C LEU A 70 -13.53 -0.84 3.00
N SER A 71 -13.85 -2.01 3.58
CA SER A 71 -15.25 -2.42 3.82
C SER A 71 -15.95 -1.56 4.86
N ALA A 72 -15.22 -0.80 5.69
CA ALA A 72 -15.81 0.20 6.58
C ALA A 72 -16.54 1.33 5.82
N LYS A 73 -16.26 1.50 4.53
CA LYS A 73 -16.99 2.42 3.63
C LYS A 73 -18.21 1.79 2.95
N GLY A 74 -18.46 0.50 3.17
CA GLY A 74 -19.54 -0.25 2.54
C GLY A 74 -19.05 -1.58 1.98
N ILE A 75 -19.91 -2.60 2.02
CA ILE A 75 -19.59 -3.97 1.59
C ILE A 75 -19.15 -4.01 0.11
N SER A 76 -19.79 -3.21 -0.74
CA SER A 76 -19.50 -3.13 -2.18
C SER A 76 -18.42 -2.10 -2.56
N PHE A 77 -17.84 -1.38 -1.58
CA PHE A 77 -16.92 -0.28 -1.86
C PHE A 77 -15.71 -0.71 -2.69
N ILE A 78 -15.18 -1.91 -2.42
CA ILE A 78 -14.00 -2.43 -3.13
C ILE A 78 -14.30 -2.63 -4.61
N SER A 79 -15.42 -3.27 -4.94
CA SER A 79 -15.79 -3.63 -6.32
C SER A 79 -16.35 -2.46 -7.12
N GLU A 80 -17.08 -1.56 -6.48
CA GLU A 80 -17.79 -0.48 -7.18
C GLU A 80 -16.99 0.82 -7.24
N ASN A 81 -16.06 1.04 -6.29
CA ASN A 81 -15.33 2.29 -6.17
C ASN A 81 -13.81 2.09 -6.20
N TYR A 82 -13.25 1.33 -5.27
CA TYR A 82 -11.79 1.24 -5.11
C TYR A 82 -11.10 0.68 -6.36
N LEU A 83 -11.42 -0.56 -6.75
CA LEU A 83 -10.78 -1.22 -7.89
C LEU A 83 -11.05 -0.49 -9.22
N PRO A 84 -12.31 -0.11 -9.57
CA PRO A 84 -12.57 0.61 -10.81
C PRO A 84 -11.80 1.93 -10.92
N ASN A 85 -11.72 2.70 -9.83
CA ASN A 85 -10.98 3.97 -9.82
C ASN A 85 -9.48 3.76 -10.00
N LYS A 86 -8.88 2.82 -9.25
CA LYS A 86 -7.45 2.51 -9.35
C LYS A 86 -7.08 2.06 -10.77
N ILE A 87 -7.92 1.21 -11.36
CA ILE A 87 -7.70 0.68 -12.71
C ILE A 87 -7.85 1.77 -13.78
N LYS A 88 -8.94 2.55 -13.74
CA LYS A 88 -9.21 3.62 -14.70
C LYS A 88 -8.12 4.69 -14.68
N ASN A 89 -7.64 5.06 -13.49
CA ASN A 89 -6.61 6.07 -13.32
C ASN A 89 -5.17 5.53 -13.47
N LYS A 90 -5.02 4.21 -13.66
CA LYS A 90 -3.71 3.53 -13.72
C LYS A 90 -2.84 3.80 -12.48
N GLU A 91 -3.48 3.87 -11.32
CA GLU A 91 -2.83 4.11 -10.02
C GLU A 91 -2.25 2.80 -9.48
N PHE A 92 -1.06 2.41 -9.96
CA PHE A 92 -0.40 1.17 -9.60
C PHE A 92 1.07 1.39 -9.27
N LEU A 93 1.66 0.47 -8.51
CA LEU A 93 3.11 0.33 -8.36
C LEU A 93 3.60 -0.83 -9.23
N ASP A 94 4.84 -0.75 -9.66
CA ASP A 94 5.55 -1.68 -10.54
C ASP A 94 6.38 -2.72 -9.79
#